data_AF-A0A3M1X7Y4-F1
#
_entry.id   AF-A0A3M1X7Y4-F1
#
_cell.length_a   1.000
_cell.length_b   1.000
_cell.length_c   1.000
_cell.angle_alpha   90.00
_cell.angle_beta   90.00
_cell.angle_gamma   90.00
#
_symmetry.space_group_name_H-M   'P 1'
#
loop_
_entity.id
_entity.type
_entity.pdbx_description
1 polymer ?
#
loop_
_entity_poly.entity_id
_entity_poly.type
_entity_poly.pdbx_seq_one_letter_code
_entity_poly.pdbx_strand_id
1 'polypeptide(L)'
;MRNLEEVVLEVAARRKLPPADVWRAVEEAAGRAFPTADVEVVKGMLVRYLTAGRGASLEEAREAAPSACPGDVVPVPLRLEGGARRRFRWLLNRVLSELETERLYRKWKREKGRAVMGAVMGPMPGGRGVYVDLGDAVGELEKQRMVPGESYTPGRVMVFLVAAVKLRLETGGRLEVVLSRNSRRLAEALIEQSCPGVKVEVVRRVAGRRCVVVSGSPLSRKVMADVSRLLGEVVVCRVEEERDG
;
A
#
# COMPACT_ATOMS: atom_id res chain seq x y z
N MET A 1 -16.47 7.44 -30.84
CA MET A 1 -16.27 6.50 -29.71
C MET A 1 -14.82 6.65 -29.26
N ARG A 2 -14.51 6.96 -27.99
CA ARG A 2 -13.10 7.06 -27.55
C ARG A 2 -12.45 5.68 -27.64
N ASN A 3 -11.20 5.60 -28.11
CA ASN A 3 -10.44 4.35 -28.10
C ASN A 3 -10.24 3.90 -26.65
N LEU A 4 -10.53 2.64 -26.33
CA LEU A 4 -10.37 2.12 -24.96
C LEU A 4 -8.91 2.21 -24.49
N GLU A 5 -7.96 2.06 -25.41
CA GLU A 5 -6.52 2.21 -25.13
C GLU A 5 -6.20 3.63 -24.64
N GLU A 6 -6.72 4.67 -25.32
CA GLU A 6 -6.53 6.06 -24.90
C GLU A 6 -7.14 6.32 -23.52
N VAL A 7 -8.32 5.77 -23.26
CA VAL A 7 -8.99 5.89 -21.96
C VAL A 7 -8.19 5.20 -20.86
N VAL A 8 -7.63 4.03 -21.14
CA VAL A 8 -6.78 3.30 -20.19
C VAL A 8 -5.53 4.11 -19.87
N LEU A 9 -4.87 4.71 -20.87
CA LEU A 9 -3.72 5.58 -20.66
C LEU A 9 -4.08 6.83 -19.84
N GLU A 10 -5.23 7.46 -20.11
CA GLU A 10 -5.72 8.61 -19.34
C GLU A 10 -5.96 8.24 -17.87
N VAL A 11 -6.63 7.11 -17.62
CA VAL A 11 -6.90 6.61 -16.26
C VAL A 11 -5.61 6.24 -15.54
N ALA A 12 -4.70 5.55 -16.23
CA ALA A 12 -3.38 5.16 -15.72
C ALA A 12 -2.59 6.39 -15.26
N ALA A 13 -2.49 7.42 -16.11
CA ALA A 13 -1.82 8.67 -15.78
C ALA A 13 -2.46 9.38 -14.59
N ARG A 14 -3.79 9.55 -14.60
CA ARG A 14 -4.53 10.24 -13.53
C ARG A 14 -4.40 9.53 -12.18
N ARG A 15 -4.46 8.20 -12.17
CA ARG A 15 -4.38 7.37 -10.95
C ARG A 15 -2.95 6.98 -10.57
N LYS A 16 -1.94 7.35 -11.36
CA LYS A 16 -0.53 6.95 -11.19
C LYS A 16 -0.36 5.41 -11.12
N LEU A 17 -1.12 4.71 -11.94
CA LEU A 17 -1.07 3.25 -12.08
C LEU A 17 -0.39 2.87 -13.42
N PRO A 18 0.33 1.74 -13.50
CA PRO A 18 0.77 1.18 -14.76
C PRO A 18 -0.45 0.85 -15.64
N PRO A 19 -0.38 1.07 -16.97
CA PRO A 19 -1.48 0.71 -17.87
C PRO A 19 -1.91 -0.75 -17.76
N ALA A 20 -0.96 -1.66 -17.54
CA ALA A 20 -1.25 -3.09 -17.32
C ALA A 20 -2.15 -3.34 -16.10
N ASP A 21 -1.99 -2.57 -15.01
CA ASP A 21 -2.86 -2.69 -13.84
C ASP A 21 -4.28 -2.18 -14.13
N VAL A 22 -4.40 -1.14 -14.95
CA VAL A 22 -5.71 -0.62 -15.37
C VAL A 22 -6.42 -1.61 -16.29
N TRP A 23 -5.70 -2.28 -17.19
CA TRP A 23 -6.26 -3.37 -18.01
C TRP A 23 -6.75 -4.53 -17.16
N ARG A 24 -5.92 -5.00 -16.22
CA ARG A 24 -6.32 -6.02 -15.25
C ARG A 24 -7.56 -5.60 -14.46
N ALA A 25 -7.66 -4.33 -14.07
CA ALA A 25 -8.83 -3.81 -13.38
C ALA A 25 -10.09 -3.80 -14.25
N VAL A 26 -9.95 -3.54 -15.56
CA VAL A 26 -11.05 -3.60 -16.53
C VAL A 26 -11.56 -5.03 -16.67
N GLU A 27 -10.67 -6.00 -16.85
CA GLU A 27 -11.02 -7.43 -16.95
C GLU A 27 -11.70 -7.91 -15.67
N GLU A 28 -11.11 -7.63 -14.51
CA GLU A 28 -11.67 -8.05 -13.22
C GLU A 28 -13.01 -7.35 -12.94
N ALA A 29 -13.15 -6.07 -13.24
CA ALA A 29 -14.42 -5.37 -13.10
C ALA A 29 -15.49 -5.92 -14.06
N ALA A 30 -15.11 -6.34 -15.27
CA ALA A 30 -16.00 -6.97 -16.23
C ALA A 30 -16.48 -8.34 -15.71
N GLY A 31 -15.56 -9.20 -15.26
CA GLY A 31 -15.90 -10.49 -14.66
C GLY A 31 -16.82 -10.35 -13.43
N ARG A 32 -16.55 -9.37 -12.55
CA ARG A 32 -17.42 -9.07 -11.40
C ARG A 32 -18.78 -8.50 -11.81
N ALA A 33 -18.85 -7.76 -12.91
CA ALA A 33 -20.10 -7.13 -13.38
C ALA A 33 -21.02 -8.14 -14.08
N PHE A 34 -20.43 -9.14 -14.74
CA PHE A 34 -21.09 -10.13 -15.58
C PHE A 34 -20.62 -11.56 -15.22
N PRO A 35 -20.87 -12.05 -14.00
CA PRO A 35 -20.30 -13.31 -13.49
C PRO A 35 -20.81 -14.57 -14.20
N THR A 36 -21.86 -14.46 -15.00
CA THR A 36 -22.47 -15.58 -15.74
C THR A 36 -21.94 -15.69 -17.17
N ALA A 37 -20.97 -14.86 -17.56
CA ALA A 37 -20.36 -14.87 -18.88
C ALA A 37 -18.85 -14.76 -18.74
N ASP A 38 -18.11 -15.53 -19.54
CA ASP A 38 -16.68 -15.31 -19.70
C ASP A 38 -16.51 -14.01 -20.48
N VAL A 39 -15.91 -12.99 -19.86
CA VAL A 39 -15.67 -11.68 -20.47
C VAL A 39 -14.18 -11.46 -20.64
N GLU A 40 -13.79 -11.16 -21.88
CA GLU A 40 -12.41 -10.86 -22.26
C GLU A 40 -12.30 -9.48 -22.92
N VAL A 41 -11.10 -8.92 -22.92
CA VAL A 41 -10.78 -7.73 -23.70
C VAL A 41 -10.10 -8.17 -25.01
N VAL A 42 -10.80 -8.03 -26.13
CA VAL A 42 -10.29 -8.35 -27.46
C VAL A 42 -10.17 -7.07 -28.27
N LYS A 43 -8.94 -6.70 -28.67
CA LYS A 43 -8.64 -5.48 -29.45
C LYS A 43 -9.28 -4.21 -28.87
N GLY A 44 -9.24 -4.05 -27.54
CA GLY A 44 -9.81 -2.90 -26.85
C GLY A 44 -11.34 -2.89 -26.77
N MET A 45 -12.01 -4.02 -27.01
CA MET A 45 -13.45 -4.20 -26.80
C MET A 45 -13.70 -5.29 -25.77
N LEU A 46 -14.68 -5.07 -24.88
CA LEU A 46 -15.16 -6.13 -24.00
C LEU A 46 -16.05 -7.07 -24.81
N VAL A 47 -15.68 -8.35 -24.83
CA VAL A 47 -16.38 -9.42 -25.53
C VAL A 47 -16.81 -10.45 -24.50
N ARG A 48 -18.07 -10.87 -24.55
CA ARG A 48 -18.60 -11.95 -23.73
C ARG A 48 -18.80 -13.19 -24.58
N TYR A 49 -18.47 -14.35 -24.05
CA TYR A 49 -18.74 -15.63 -24.70
C TYR A 49 -20.04 -16.20 -24.16
N LEU A 50 -21.03 -16.34 -25.04
CA LEU A 50 -22.38 -16.76 -24.67
C LEU A 50 -22.82 -17.95 -25.52
N THR A 51 -23.63 -18.82 -24.93
CA THR A 51 -24.24 -19.94 -25.66
C THR A 51 -25.42 -19.45 -26.50
N ALA A 52 -25.43 -19.75 -27.79
CA ALA A 52 -26.50 -19.42 -28.71
C ALA A 52 -27.80 -20.13 -28.30
N GLY A 53 -28.87 -19.35 -28.11
CA GLY A 53 -30.15 -19.84 -27.56
C GLY A 53 -30.16 -20.01 -26.04
N ARG A 54 -29.02 -19.83 -25.35
CA ARG A 54 -28.88 -19.84 -23.89
C ARG A 54 -27.93 -18.73 -23.43
N GLY A 55 -28.45 -17.51 -23.31
CA GLY A 55 -27.70 -16.32 -22.87
C GLY A 55 -27.55 -15.26 -23.95
N ALA A 56 -27.44 -15.66 -25.23
CA ALA A 56 -27.63 -14.81 -26.40
C ALA A 56 -28.78 -15.32 -27.26
N SER A 57 -29.57 -14.43 -27.87
CA SER A 57 -30.57 -14.86 -28.85
C SER A 57 -29.87 -15.46 -30.09
N LEU A 58 -30.57 -16.29 -30.87
CA LEU A 58 -29.99 -16.82 -32.12
C LEU A 58 -29.67 -15.73 -33.13
N GLU A 59 -30.42 -14.62 -33.09
CA GLU A 59 -30.16 -13.45 -33.92
C GLU A 59 -28.87 -12.74 -33.49
N GLU A 60 -28.72 -12.42 -32.19
CA GLU A 60 -27.48 -11.84 -31.63
C GLU A 60 -26.27 -12.76 -31.88
N ALA A 61 -26.46 -14.07 -31.78
CA ALA A 61 -25.41 -15.05 -32.05
C ALA A 61 -24.99 -15.05 -33.52
N ARG A 62 -25.96 -14.90 -34.44
CA ARG A 62 -25.70 -14.84 -35.89
C ARG A 62 -25.14 -13.51 -36.34
N GLU A 63 -25.42 -12.41 -35.65
CA GLU A 63 -24.73 -11.13 -35.86
C GLU A 63 -23.23 -11.26 -35.58
N ALA A 64 -22.86 -11.98 -34.51
CA ALA A 64 -21.47 -12.23 -34.15
C ALA A 64 -20.81 -13.32 -35.01
N ALA A 65 -21.54 -14.39 -35.31
CA ALA A 65 -21.07 -15.54 -36.08
C ALA A 65 -22.21 -16.05 -36.98
N PRO A 66 -22.25 -15.68 -38.28
CA PRO A 66 -23.39 -15.95 -39.17
C PRO A 66 -23.83 -17.42 -39.28
N SER A 67 -22.92 -18.36 -39.06
CA SER A 67 -23.19 -19.81 -39.08
C SER A 67 -23.55 -20.41 -37.71
N ALA A 68 -23.77 -19.60 -36.67
CA ALA A 68 -24.04 -20.08 -35.32
C ALA A 68 -25.31 -20.93 -35.23
N CYS A 69 -25.15 -22.11 -34.63
CA CYS A 69 -26.20 -23.05 -34.30
C CYS A 69 -26.60 -22.96 -32.82
N PRO A 70 -27.82 -23.38 -32.45
CA PRO A 70 -28.22 -23.48 -31.04
C PRO A 70 -27.24 -24.35 -30.24
N GLY A 71 -26.71 -23.82 -29.13
CA GLY A 71 -25.72 -24.50 -28.31
C GLY A 71 -24.26 -24.09 -28.57
N ASP A 72 -23.96 -23.38 -29.65
CA ASP A 72 -22.61 -22.88 -29.93
C ASP A 72 -22.22 -21.77 -28.96
N VAL A 73 -20.94 -21.68 -28.60
CA VAL A 73 -20.39 -20.54 -27.85
C VAL A 73 -19.92 -19.48 -28.85
N VAL A 74 -20.51 -18.29 -28.78
CA VAL A 74 -20.24 -17.19 -29.71
C VAL A 74 -19.69 -15.95 -28.99
N PRO A 75 -18.73 -15.22 -29.60
CA PRO A 75 -18.18 -13.99 -29.04
C PRO A 75 -19.11 -12.81 -29.34
N VAL A 76 -19.87 -12.36 -28.34
CA VAL A 76 -20.79 -11.23 -28.49
C VAL A 76 -20.17 -9.96 -27.89
N PRO A 77 -20.07 -8.85 -28.64
CA PRO A 77 -19.61 -7.58 -28.08
C PRO A 77 -20.48 -7.12 -26.91
N LEU A 78 -19.86 -6.79 -25.78
CA LEU A 78 -20.55 -6.36 -24.59
C LEU A 78 -20.92 -4.87 -24.68
N ARG A 79 -22.21 -4.58 -24.85
CA ARG A 79 -22.72 -3.19 -24.83
C ARG A 79 -22.95 -2.71 -23.39
N LEU A 80 -22.11 -1.78 -22.94
CA LEU A 80 -22.25 -1.15 -21.62
C LEU A 80 -23.29 -0.02 -21.67
N GLU A 81 -24.56 -0.38 -21.55
CA GLU A 81 -25.68 0.58 -21.58
C GLU A 81 -26.45 0.63 -20.25
N GLY A 82 -27.16 1.73 -20.03
CA GLY A 82 -28.06 1.92 -18.88
C GLY A 82 -27.45 1.50 -17.53
N GLY A 83 -28.11 0.53 -16.87
CA GLY A 83 -27.70 -0.01 -15.56
C GLY A 83 -26.38 -0.79 -15.60
N ALA A 84 -26.09 -1.50 -16.70
CA ALA A 84 -24.85 -2.27 -16.86
C ALA A 84 -23.63 -1.35 -16.85
N ARG A 85 -23.71 -0.20 -17.54
CA ARG A 85 -22.67 0.83 -17.52
C ARG A 85 -22.39 1.38 -16.11
N ARG A 86 -23.45 1.66 -15.34
CA ARG A 86 -23.31 2.19 -13.97
C ARG A 86 -22.64 1.16 -13.05
N ARG A 87 -23.07 -0.10 -13.13
CA ARG A 87 -22.49 -1.21 -12.36
C ARG A 87 -21.03 -1.42 -12.69
N PHE A 88 -20.69 -1.53 -13.98
CA PHE A 88 -19.30 -1.69 -14.43
C PHE A 88 -18.43 -0.54 -13.96
N ARG A 89 -18.88 0.72 -14.11
CA ARG A 89 -18.14 1.90 -13.63
C ARG A 89 -17.89 1.85 -12.12
N TRP A 90 -18.88 1.46 -11.32
CA TRP A 90 -18.71 1.33 -9.87
C TRP A 90 -17.68 0.25 -9.53
N LEU A 91 -17.80 -0.93 -10.13
CA LEU A 91 -16.86 -2.04 -9.95
C LEU A 91 -15.44 -1.69 -10.39
N LEU A 92 -15.29 -1.02 -11.54
CA LEU A 92 -13.98 -0.58 -12.03
C LEU A 92 -13.30 0.36 -11.05
N ASN A 93 -14.01 1.35 -10.51
CA ASN A 93 -13.44 2.24 -9.50
C ASN A 93 -13.07 1.46 -8.22
N ARG A 94 -13.87 0.48 -7.82
CA ARG A 94 -13.58 -0.36 -6.67
C ARG A 94 -12.31 -1.18 -6.88
N VAL A 95 -12.20 -1.89 -8.01
CA VAL A 95 -11.02 -2.72 -8.33
C VAL A 95 -9.77 -1.85 -8.45
N LEU A 96 -9.85 -0.70 -9.12
CA LEU A 96 -8.71 0.23 -9.20
C LEU A 96 -8.23 0.67 -7.82
N SER A 97 -9.14 0.98 -6.88
CA SER A 97 -8.77 1.33 -5.51
C SER A 97 -8.24 0.14 -4.70
N GLU A 98 -8.73 -1.08 -4.95
CA GLU A 98 -8.18 -2.31 -4.37
C GLU A 98 -6.72 -2.51 -4.84
N LEU A 99 -6.45 -2.32 -6.13
CA LEU A 99 -5.08 -2.39 -6.70
C LEU A 99 -4.16 -1.30 -6.16
N GLU A 100 -4.62 -0.05 -6.09
CA GLU A 100 -3.88 1.07 -5.46
C GLU A 100 -3.47 0.68 -4.02
N THR A 101 -4.43 0.17 -3.24
CA THR A 101 -4.21 -0.24 -1.85
C THR A 101 -3.24 -1.42 -1.74
N GLU A 102 -3.36 -2.41 -2.62
CA GLU A 102 -2.47 -3.57 -2.67
C GLU A 102 -1.02 -3.14 -2.96
N ARG A 103 -0.81 -2.17 -3.87
CA ARG A 103 0.52 -1.62 -4.18
C ARG A 103 1.10 -0.87 -3.00
N LEU A 104 0.31 -0.03 -2.33
CA LEU A 104 0.73 0.67 -1.12
C LEU A 104 1.06 -0.33 0.00
N TYR A 105 0.26 -1.38 0.18
CA TYR A 105 0.53 -2.44 1.16
C TYR A 105 1.87 -3.13 0.89
N ARG A 106 2.13 -3.54 -0.37
CA ARG A 106 3.41 -4.14 -0.74
C ARG A 106 4.58 -3.19 -0.50
N LYS A 107 4.44 -1.90 -0.81
CA LYS A 107 5.44 -0.86 -0.53
C LYS A 107 5.73 -0.80 0.97
N TRP A 108 4.71 -0.56 1.78
CA TRP A 108 4.87 -0.37 3.22
C TRP A 108 5.31 -1.64 3.95
N LYS A 109 4.91 -2.83 3.47
CA LYS A 109 5.38 -4.11 4.02
C LYS A 109 6.90 -4.27 3.89
N ARG A 110 7.52 -3.74 2.83
CA ARG A 110 8.99 -3.70 2.69
C ARG A 110 9.65 -2.68 3.62
N GLU A 111 8.92 -1.62 3.99
CA GLU A 111 9.40 -0.61 4.95
C GLU A 111 9.24 -1.06 6.42
N LYS A 112 8.60 -2.21 6.69
CA LYS A 112 8.47 -2.74 8.05
C LYS A 112 9.85 -2.87 8.70
N GLY A 113 9.97 -2.31 9.91
CA GLY A 113 11.22 -2.33 10.67
C GLY A 113 12.21 -1.22 10.30
N ARG A 114 11.88 -0.36 9.33
CA ARG A 114 12.69 0.80 8.95
C ARG A 114 12.17 2.07 9.63
N ALA A 115 13.05 3.06 9.78
CA ALA A 115 12.67 4.39 10.23
C ALA A 115 12.18 5.23 9.04
N VAL A 116 11.04 5.89 9.20
CA VAL A 116 10.42 6.76 8.20
C VAL A 116 10.10 8.11 8.81
N MET A 117 10.20 9.16 8.01
CA MET A 117 9.75 10.49 8.42
C MET A 117 8.25 10.63 8.21
N GLY A 118 7.60 11.38 9.09
CA GLY A 118 6.20 11.75 8.94
C GLY A 118 5.85 13.01 9.71
N ALA A 119 4.76 13.66 9.32
CA ALA A 119 4.23 14.84 10.00
C ALA A 119 3.06 14.44 10.89
N VAL A 120 3.09 14.80 12.17
CA VAL A 120 1.96 14.55 13.06
C VAL A 120 0.74 15.34 12.56
N MET A 121 -0.39 14.68 12.36
CA MET A 121 -1.64 15.32 11.90
C MET A 121 -2.48 15.80 13.08
N GLY A 122 -2.58 15.00 14.13
CA GLY A 122 -3.41 15.29 15.30
C GLY A 122 -3.84 14.04 16.07
N PRO A 123 -4.64 14.21 17.13
CA PRO A 123 -5.05 13.11 17.99
C PRO A 123 -6.02 12.14 17.29
N MET A 124 -5.86 10.85 17.57
CA MET A 124 -6.84 9.82 17.20
C MET A 124 -8.08 9.93 18.11
N PRO A 125 -9.28 9.51 17.63
CA PRO A 125 -10.50 9.47 18.44
C PRO A 125 -10.30 8.71 19.76
N GLY A 126 -10.89 9.23 20.83
CA GLY A 126 -10.79 8.62 22.18
C GLY A 126 -9.41 8.69 22.81
N GLY A 127 -8.50 9.54 22.31
CA GLY A 127 -7.17 9.73 22.90
C GLY A 127 -6.25 8.51 22.78
N ARG A 128 -6.52 7.64 21.80
CA ARG A 128 -5.77 6.38 21.59
C ARG A 128 -4.35 6.59 21.06
N GLY A 129 -4.01 7.80 20.63
CA GLY A 129 -2.69 8.15 20.08
C GLY A 129 -2.82 9.30 19.10
N VAL A 130 -1.96 9.35 18.07
CA VAL A 130 -1.97 10.38 17.02
C VAL A 130 -1.91 9.76 15.62
N TYR A 131 -2.54 10.44 14.65
CA TYR A 131 -2.32 10.16 13.23
C TYR A 131 -1.08 10.89 12.73
N VAL A 132 -0.38 10.27 11.79
CA VAL A 132 0.83 10.78 11.16
C VAL A 132 0.69 10.69 9.65
N ASP A 133 0.96 11.78 8.95
CA ASP A 133 1.03 11.82 7.50
C ASP A 133 2.39 11.29 7.04
N LEU A 134 2.37 10.23 6.21
CA LEU A 134 3.55 9.60 5.61
C LEU A 134 3.66 9.91 4.10
N GLY A 135 2.83 10.82 3.59
CA GLY A 135 2.76 11.23 2.19
C GLY A 135 1.75 10.41 1.37
N ASP A 136 1.98 9.10 1.21
CA ASP A 136 1.08 8.21 0.46
C ASP A 136 0.31 7.21 1.33
N ALA A 137 0.45 7.32 2.64
CA ALA A 137 -0.31 6.57 3.62
C ALA A 137 -0.49 7.39 4.91
N VAL A 138 -1.49 7.00 5.70
CA VAL A 138 -1.68 7.52 7.06
C VAL A 138 -1.13 6.49 8.04
N GLY A 139 -0.22 6.96 8.90
CA GLY A 139 0.32 6.20 10.00
C GLY A 139 -0.44 6.43 11.30
N GLU A 140 -0.47 5.41 12.15
CA GLU A 140 -1.06 5.45 13.47
C GLU A 140 0.02 5.24 14.53
N LEU A 141 0.21 6.23 15.40
CA LEU A 141 1.06 6.11 16.57
C LEU A 141 0.20 5.98 17.82
N GLU A 142 0.00 4.74 18.26
CA GLU A 142 -0.74 4.42 19.48
C GLU A 142 -0.05 4.98 20.73
N LYS A 143 -0.83 5.36 21.75
CA LYS A 143 -0.34 5.95 23.01
C LYS A 143 0.72 5.11 23.70
N GLN A 144 0.54 3.79 23.71
CA GLN A 144 1.48 2.82 24.27
C GLN A 144 2.82 2.72 23.51
N ARG A 145 2.90 3.24 22.28
CA ARG A 145 4.09 3.23 21.41
C ARG A 145 4.80 4.59 21.37
N MET A 146 4.25 5.59 22.06
CA MET A 146 4.82 6.93 22.20
C MET A 146 5.95 6.95 23.23
N VAL A 147 6.84 7.92 23.11
CA VAL A 147 7.87 8.22 24.11
C VAL A 147 7.23 9.06 25.22
N PRO A 148 7.31 8.65 26.49
CA PRO A 148 6.79 9.44 27.60
C PRO A 148 7.45 10.83 27.67
N GLY A 149 6.64 11.89 27.76
CA GLY A 149 7.12 13.28 27.84
C GLY A 149 7.50 13.91 26.50
N GLU A 150 7.48 13.15 25.39
CA GLU A 150 7.69 13.71 24.04
C GLU A 150 6.40 14.42 23.55
N SER A 151 6.56 15.58 22.92
CA SER A 151 5.42 16.38 22.43
C SER A 151 5.10 16.07 20.97
N TYR A 152 3.86 15.65 20.71
CA TYR A 152 3.35 15.27 19.39
C TYR A 152 2.32 16.29 18.89
N THR A 153 2.80 17.48 18.53
CA THR A 153 1.96 18.57 18.03
C THR A 153 1.67 18.44 16.54
N PRO A 154 0.47 18.80 16.06
CA PRO A 154 0.17 18.88 14.64
C PRO A 154 1.23 19.66 13.84
N GLY A 155 1.57 19.18 12.64
CA GLY A 155 2.60 19.74 11.77
C GLY A 155 4.05 19.37 12.15
N ARG A 156 4.29 18.80 13.34
CA ARG A 156 5.66 18.42 13.74
C ARG A 156 6.15 17.22 12.92
N VAL A 157 7.27 17.40 12.23
CA VAL A 157 7.95 16.32 11.50
C VAL A 157 8.86 15.55 12.45
N MET A 158 8.71 14.23 12.48
CA MET A 158 9.49 13.34 13.34
C MET A 158 9.81 12.03 12.61
N VAL A 159 10.74 11.25 13.14
CA VAL A 159 11.05 9.91 12.64
C VAL A 159 10.31 8.85 13.45
N PHE A 160 9.73 7.88 12.78
CA PHE A 160 8.94 6.79 13.36
C PHE A 160 9.42 5.45 12.84
N LEU A 161 9.32 4.41 13.65
CA LEU A 161 9.53 3.03 13.19
C LEU A 161 8.23 2.51 12.59
N VAL A 162 8.28 1.92 11.39
CA VAL A 162 7.16 1.13 10.86
C VAL A 162 7.09 -0.20 11.61
N ALA A 163 6.22 -0.29 12.62
CA ALA A 163 6.11 -1.47 13.47
C ALA A 163 5.29 -2.59 12.82
N ALA A 164 4.19 -2.23 12.15
CA ALA A 164 3.35 -3.18 11.43
C ALA A 164 2.61 -2.49 10.29
N VAL A 165 2.13 -3.29 9.33
CA VAL A 165 1.33 -2.84 8.21
C VAL A 165 0.14 -3.78 8.10
N LYS A 166 -1.07 -3.22 8.18
CA LYS A 166 -2.32 -3.98 8.22
C LYS A 166 -3.27 -3.48 7.13
N LEU A 167 -4.12 -4.37 6.66
CA LEU A 167 -5.29 -4.02 5.84
C LEU A 167 -6.51 -4.19 6.72
N ARG A 168 -7.26 -3.12 6.94
CA ARG A 168 -8.49 -3.20 7.73
C ARG A 168 -9.65 -3.60 6.83
N LEU A 169 -9.95 -4.89 6.86
CA LEU A 169 -11.01 -5.48 6.04
C LEU A 169 -12.38 -4.83 6.30
N GLU A 170 -12.67 -4.49 7.56
CA GLU A 170 -13.92 -3.84 7.99
C GLU A 170 -14.15 -2.45 7.35
N THR A 171 -13.09 -1.72 7.01
CA THR A 171 -13.19 -0.37 6.41
C THR A 171 -12.95 -0.39 4.91
N GLY A 172 -13.26 -1.51 4.25
CA GLY A 172 -13.06 -1.67 2.81
C GLY A 172 -11.60 -1.90 2.43
N GLY A 173 -10.81 -2.49 3.33
CA GLY A 173 -9.43 -2.87 3.08
C GLY A 173 -8.42 -1.73 3.17
N ARG A 174 -8.73 -0.61 3.84
CA ARG A 174 -7.80 0.53 3.96
C ARG A 174 -6.47 0.11 4.60
N LEU A 175 -5.38 0.69 4.10
CA LEU A 175 -4.05 0.49 4.63
C LEU A 175 -3.87 1.24 5.95
N GLU A 176 -3.48 0.51 6.99
CA GLU A 176 -3.09 1.05 8.30
C GLU A 176 -1.60 0.78 8.53
N VAL A 177 -0.80 1.84 8.67
CA VAL A 177 0.63 1.75 8.99
C VAL A 177 0.81 2.03 10.47
N VAL A 178 1.08 0.99 11.26
CA VAL A 178 1.29 1.13 12.71
C VAL A 178 2.72 1.58 12.97
N LEU A 179 2.85 2.70 13.69
CA LEU A 179 4.12 3.35 13.99
C LEU A 179 4.56 3.12 15.44
N SER A 180 5.85 3.32 15.71
CA SER A 180 6.39 3.33 17.08
C SER A 180 7.54 4.33 17.22
N ARG A 181 7.61 4.99 18.39
CA ARG A 181 8.73 5.84 18.82
C ARG A 181 9.56 5.21 19.93
N ASN A 182 8.91 4.46 20.81
CA ASN A 182 9.57 3.85 21.97
C ASN A 182 10.24 2.48 21.72
N SER A 183 10.07 1.89 20.53
CA SER A 183 10.68 0.60 20.19
C SER A 183 12.20 0.67 20.06
N ARG A 184 12.93 -0.26 20.68
CA ARG A 184 14.41 -0.39 20.54
C ARG A 184 14.86 -0.39 19.08
N ARG A 185 14.10 -1.09 18.23
CA ARG A 185 14.35 -1.21 16.79
C ARG A 185 14.42 0.12 16.06
N LEU A 186 13.80 1.20 16.57
CA LEU A 186 13.94 2.53 15.96
C LEU A 186 15.38 3.04 16.01
N ALA A 187 16.09 2.84 17.13
CA ALA A 187 17.47 3.28 17.26
C ALA A 187 18.39 2.50 16.31
N GLU A 188 18.21 1.18 16.23
CA GLU A 188 18.94 0.32 15.28
C GLU A 188 18.68 0.76 13.84
N ALA A 189 17.41 0.94 13.45
CA ALA A 189 17.04 1.32 12.10
C ALA A 189 17.62 2.69 11.69
N LEU A 190 17.69 3.66 12.61
CA LEU A 190 18.31 4.96 12.34
C LEU A 190 19.83 4.84 12.13
N ILE A 191 20.50 3.99 12.90
CA ILE A 191 21.94 3.76 12.76
C ILE A 191 22.23 3.00 11.46
N GLU A 192 21.49 1.93 11.17
CA GLU A 192 21.62 1.15 9.92
C GLU A 192 21.40 2.01 8.67
N GLN A 193 20.44 2.94 8.71
CA GLN A 193 20.21 3.89 7.61
C GLN A 193 21.32 4.92 7.47
N SER A 194 21.94 5.35 8.58
CA SER A 194 23.03 6.33 8.58
C SER A 194 24.39 5.69 8.24
N CYS A 195 24.56 4.42 8.57
CA CYS A 195 25.77 3.63 8.40
C CYS A 195 25.43 2.24 7.81
N PRO A 196 25.18 2.15 6.50
CA PRO A 196 24.88 0.88 5.85
C PRO A 196 25.99 -0.14 6.07
N GLY A 197 25.62 -1.39 6.40
CA GLY A 197 26.55 -2.50 6.62
C GLY A 197 27.07 -2.65 8.05
N VAL A 198 26.87 -1.67 8.93
CA VAL A 198 27.24 -1.79 10.34
C VAL A 198 26.20 -2.61 11.09
N LYS A 199 26.65 -3.69 11.75
CA LYS A 199 25.81 -4.45 12.69
C LYS A 199 25.71 -3.69 14.01
N VAL A 200 24.49 -3.45 14.46
CA VAL A 200 24.20 -2.74 15.70
C VAL A 200 23.10 -3.45 16.48
N GLU A 201 23.25 -3.52 17.80
CA GLU A 201 22.26 -4.06 18.72
C GLU A 201 21.99 -3.09 19.88
N VAL A 202 20.72 -2.91 20.24
CA VAL A 202 20.34 -2.11 21.41
C VAL A 202 20.30 -2.97 22.67
N VAL A 203 21.35 -2.86 23.49
CA VAL A 203 21.45 -3.54 24.79
C VAL A 203 20.42 -2.99 25.79
N ARG A 204 20.30 -1.67 25.87
CA ARG A 204 19.40 -1.01 26.83
C ARG A 204 18.85 0.28 26.26
N ARG A 205 17.52 0.45 26.33
CA ARG A 205 16.85 1.70 25.96
C ARG A 205 15.82 2.09 26.99
N VAL A 206 15.93 3.31 27.48
CA VAL A 206 14.84 4.03 28.15
C VAL A 206 14.47 5.18 27.22
N ALA A 207 13.36 4.99 26.50
CA ALA A 207 12.93 5.87 25.43
C ALA A 207 12.79 7.32 25.93
N GLY A 208 13.36 8.29 25.20
CA GLY A 208 13.38 9.71 25.55
C GLY A 208 14.38 10.09 26.66
N ARG A 209 15.21 9.14 27.12
CA ARG A 209 16.25 9.40 28.14
C ARG A 209 17.62 8.93 27.70
N ARG A 210 17.79 7.61 27.53
CA ARG A 210 19.11 7.02 27.25
C ARG A 210 19.00 5.70 26.49
N CYS A 211 19.84 5.55 25.48
CA CYS A 211 20.06 4.34 24.71
C CYS A 211 21.53 3.92 24.78
N VAL A 212 21.77 2.63 24.98
CA VAL A 212 23.09 1.99 24.91
C VAL A 212 23.03 0.99 23.79
N VAL A 213 23.89 1.19 22.79
CA VAL A 213 24.04 0.32 21.63
C VAL A 213 25.42 -0.33 21.64
N VAL A 214 25.49 -1.54 21.12
CA VAL A 214 26.73 -2.23 20.78
C VAL A 214 26.82 -2.29 19.27
N SER A 215 28.00 -1.99 18.72
CA SER A 215 28.24 -1.94 17.29
C SER A 215 29.47 -2.78 16.95
N GLY A 216 29.41 -3.55 15.87
CA GLY A 216 30.55 -4.31 15.36
C GLY A 216 31.65 -3.43 14.74
N SER A 217 31.43 -2.13 14.64
CA SER A 217 32.44 -1.16 14.18
C SER A 217 32.26 0.21 14.85
N PRO A 218 33.32 1.02 14.99
CA PRO A 218 33.21 2.35 15.56
C PRO A 218 32.23 3.25 14.79
N LEU A 219 31.26 3.84 15.50
CA LEU A 219 30.34 4.83 14.94
C LEU A 219 30.89 6.24 15.07
N SER A 220 30.78 7.06 14.02
CA SER A 220 31.24 8.45 14.07
C SER A 220 30.46 9.28 15.09
N ARG A 221 31.12 10.28 15.72
CA ARG A 221 30.47 11.21 16.66
C ARG A 221 29.26 11.92 16.04
N LYS A 222 29.34 12.24 14.74
CA LYS A 222 28.26 12.90 13.99
C LYS A 222 27.02 12.01 13.93
N VAL A 223 27.17 10.75 13.52
CA VAL A 223 26.05 9.79 13.46
C VAL A 223 25.39 9.63 14.82
N MET A 224 26.20 9.48 15.88
CA MET A 224 25.70 9.38 17.25
C MET A 224 24.89 10.61 17.68
N ALA A 225 25.39 11.82 17.36
CA ALA A 225 24.69 13.07 17.66
C ALA A 225 23.39 13.22 16.86
N ASP A 226 23.39 12.82 15.59
CA ASP A 226 22.22 12.89 14.71
C ASP A 226 21.11 11.94 15.19
N VAL A 227 21.46 10.69 15.50
CA VAL A 227 20.52 9.70 16.05
C VAL A 227 20.00 10.15 17.41
N SER A 228 20.86 10.68 18.28
CA SER A 228 20.46 11.21 19.59
C SER A 228 19.44 12.33 19.48
N ARG A 229 19.64 13.26 18.54
CA ARG A 229 18.71 14.35 18.25
C ARG A 229 17.37 13.86 17.70
N LEU A 230 17.40 12.87 16.79
CA LEU A 230 16.18 12.29 16.20
C LEU A 230 15.35 11.47 17.20
N LEU A 231 16.00 10.82 18.16
CA LEU A 231 15.33 10.07 19.22
C LEU A 231 14.92 10.94 20.41
N GLY A 232 15.54 12.11 20.59
CA GLY A 232 15.34 12.94 21.78
C GLY A 232 15.91 12.27 23.05
N GLU A 233 16.97 11.47 22.90
CA GLU A 233 17.58 10.72 24.01
C GLU A 233 19.10 10.61 23.83
N VAL A 234 19.85 10.43 24.92
CA VAL A 234 21.30 10.27 24.86
C VAL A 234 21.66 8.88 24.33
N VAL A 235 22.39 8.82 23.20
CA VAL A 235 22.84 7.55 22.62
C VAL A 235 24.31 7.33 22.95
N VAL A 236 24.63 6.17 23.53
CA VAL A 236 25.99 5.75 23.87
C VAL A 236 26.30 4.49 23.09
N CYS A 237 27.41 4.47 22.35
CA CYS A 237 27.87 3.32 21.60
C CYS A 237 29.06 2.66 22.30
N ARG A 238 29.04 1.34 22.38
CA ARG A 238 30.18 0.48 22.74
C ARG A 238 30.56 -0.32 21.51
N VAL A 239 31.84 -0.48 21.26
CA VAL A 239 32.30 -1.36 20.19
C VAL A 239 32.38 -2.78 20.77
N GLU A 240 31.92 -3.76 20.02
CA GLU A 240 32.16 -5.17 20.34
C GLU A 240 33.67 -5.39 20.30
N GLU A 241 34.29 -5.62 21.46
CA GLU A 241 35.67 -6.09 21.49
C GLU A 241 35.66 -7.50 20.92
N GLU A 242 36.45 -7.75 19.87
CA GLU A 242 36.72 -9.11 19.41
C GLU A 242 37.16 -9.90 20.65
N ARG A 243 36.34 -10.86 21.08
CA ARG A 243 36.80 -11.89 21.98
C ARG A 243 37.81 -12.70 21.17
N ASP A 244 39.07 -12.30 21.23
CA ASP A 244 40.20 -13.11 20.80
C ASP A 244 40.01 -14.51 21.41
N GLY A 245 39.81 -15.48 20.53
CA GLY A 245 39.75 -16.90 20.87
C GLY A 245 41.14 -17.48 21.02
#